data_AF-A0A7C2LAL5-F1
#
_entry.id   AF-A0A7C2LAL5-F1
#
_cell.length_a   1.000
_cell.length_b   1.000
_cell.length_c   1.000
_cell.angle_alpha   90.00
_cell.angle_beta   90.00
_cell.angle_gamma   90.00
#
_symmetry.space_group_name_H-M   'P 1'
#
loop_
_entity.id
_entity.type
_entity.pdbx_description
1 polymer ?
#
loop_
_entity_poly.entity_id
_entity_poly.type
_entity_poly.pdbx_seq_one_letter_code
_entity_poly.pdbx_strand_id
1 'polypeptide(L)' 'MEETMGVFRTLLLVGSQNQWLRERAPRYRFVRRTVERFIPGETLEAALEAGRALQEQGIGTVFTYLGENITDAREAEAV' A
#
# COMPACT_ATOMS: atom_id res chain seq x y z
N MET A 1 -0.13 24.04 -15.39
CA MET A 1 -0.64 22.86 -14.65
C MET A 1 0.18 21.60 -14.93
N GLU A 2 0.56 21.33 -16.18
CA GLU A 2 1.36 20.15 -16.56
C GLU A 2 2.78 20.15 -15.94
N GLU A 3 3.44 21.31 -15.93
CA GLU A 3 4.75 21.50 -15.28
C GLU A 3 4.70 21.22 -13.77
N THR A 4 3.64 21.68 -13.09
CA THR A 4 3.44 21.50 -11.65
C THR A 4 3.18 20.03 -11.29
N MET A 5 2.44 19.30 -12.13
CA MET A 5 2.21 17.86 -11.97
C MET A 5 3.51 17.05 -12.08
N GLY A 6 4.42 17.45 -12.98
CA GLY A 6 5.75 16.85 -13.11
C GLY A 6 6.58 17.01 -11.83
N VAL A 7 6.54 18.18 -11.19
CA VAL A 7 7.27 18.46 -9.95
C VAL A 7 6.70 17.64 -8.78
N PHE A 8 5.37 17.65 -8.56
CA PHE A 8 4.76 16.86 -7.49
C PHE A 8 5.02 15.36 -7.64
N ARG A 9 4.88 14.82 -8.84
CA ARG A 9 5.19 13.41 -9.12
C ARG A 9 6.65 13.09 -8.77
N THR A 10 7.58 13.95 -9.20
CA THR A 10 9.00 13.75 -8.94
C THR A 10 9.30 13.77 -7.45
N LEU A 11 8.74 14.74 -6.71
CA LEU A 11 8.91 14.82 -5.26
C LEU A 11 8.38 13.58 -4.54
N LEU A 12 7.19 13.10 -4.91
CA LEU A 12 6.62 11.88 -4.33
C LEU A 12 7.47 10.64 -4.64
N LEU A 13 7.95 10.50 -5.87
CA LEU A 13 8.80 9.38 -6.27
C LEU A 13 10.14 9.40 -5.52
N VAL A 14 10.80 10.55 -5.47
CA VAL A 14 12.05 10.72 -4.71
C VAL A 14 11.84 10.40 -3.23
N GLY A 15 10.73 10.87 -2.64
CA GLY A 15 10.37 10.53 -1.27
C GLY A 15 10.15 9.03 -1.06
N SER A 16 9.45 8.36 -1.97
CA SER A 16 9.17 6.91 -1.88
C SER A 16 10.41 6.02 -2.01
N GLN A 17 11.42 6.48 -2.76
CA GLN A 17 12.68 5.75 -3.00
C GLN A 17 13.75 6.05 -1.95
N ASN A 18 13.50 6.99 -1.04
CA ASN A 18 14.47 7.38 -0.02
C ASN A 18 14.54 6.32 1.10
N GLN A 19 15.72 5.71 1.28
CA GLN A 19 15.95 4.66 2.27
C GLN A 19 15.71 5.13 3.72
N TRP A 20 16.11 6.35 4.06
CA TRP A 20 15.90 6.91 5.39
C TRP A 20 14.40 7.06 5.70
N LEU A 21 13.61 7.52 4.72
CA LEU A 21 12.15 7.59 4.86
C LEU A 21 11.54 6.20 4.96
N ARG A 22 11.98 5.23 4.14
CA ARG A 22 11.51 3.84 4.21
C ARG A 22 11.70 3.23 5.61
N GLU A 23 12.84 3.48 6.26
CA GLU A 23 13.15 2.90 7.57
C GLU A 23 12.49 3.64 8.74
N ARG A 24 12.30 4.95 8.64
CA ARG A 24 11.82 5.79 9.75
C ARG A 24 10.35 6.13 9.67
N ALA A 25 9.79 6.35 8.47
CA ALA A 25 8.40 6.73 8.30
C ALA A 25 7.42 5.74 8.97
N PRO A 26 7.57 4.41 8.81
CA PRO A 26 6.66 3.44 9.44
C PRO A 26 6.68 3.46 10.97
N ARG A 27 7.73 4.02 11.59
CA ARG A 27 7.86 4.12 13.06
C ARG A 27 6.97 5.21 13.65
N TYR A 28 6.53 6.18 12.84
CA TYR A 28 5.65 7.23 13.32
C TYR A 28 4.21 6.73 13.37
N ARG A 29 3.57 6.89 14.55
CA ARG A 29 2.19 6.44 14.78
C ARG A 29 1.18 7.01 13.78
N PHE A 30 1.36 8.26 13.34
CA PHE A 30 0.46 8.88 12.36
C PHE A 30 0.60 8.27 10.98
N VAL A 31 1.82 7.89 10.56
CA VAL A 31 2.07 7.22 9.28
C VAL A 31 1.41 5.86 9.29
N ARG A 32 1.68 5.05 10.32
CA ARG A 32 1.09 3.72 10.48
C ARG A 32 -0.45 3.76 10.46
N ARG A 33 -1.07 4.64 11.25
CA ARG A 33 -2.54 4.82 11.25
C ARG A 33 -3.10 5.25 9.89
N THR A 34 -2.34 6.04 9.13
CA THR A 34 -2.79 6.49 7.81
C THR A 34 -2.73 5.34 6.83
N VAL A 35 -1.66 4.54 6.83
CA VAL A 35 -1.52 3.37 5.96
C VAL A 35 -2.58 2.31 6.26
N GLU A 36 -2.82 2.01 7.54
CA GLU A 36 -3.82 1.01 7.99
C GLU A 36 -5.26 1.33 7.52
N ARG A 37 -5.54 2.58 7.11
CA ARG A 37 -6.84 2.95 6.52
C ARG A 37 -6.99 2.54 5.05
N PHE A 38 -5.89 2.39 4.34
CA PHE A 38 -5.86 2.06 2.92
C PHE A 38 -5.46 0.60 2.67
N ILE A 39 -4.63 0.03 3.55
CA ILE A 39 -4.16 -1.35 3.47
C ILE A 39 -4.42 -2.01 4.83
N PRO A 40 -5.21 -3.10 4.88
CA PRO A 40 -5.63 -3.71 6.14
C PRO A 40 -4.48 -4.38 6.91
N GLY A 41 -3.42 -4.77 6.21
CA GLY A 41 -2.21 -5.36 6.76
C GLY A 41 -1.43 -6.14 5.70
N GLU A 42 -0.38 -6.83 6.12
CA GLU A 42 0.50 -7.64 5.26
C GLU A 42 0.12 -9.13 5.24
N THR A 43 -0.90 -9.53 6.02
CA THR A 43 -1.34 -10.93 6.13
C THR A 43 -2.74 -11.13 5.56
N LEU A 44 -3.04 -12.37 5.14
CA LEU A 44 -4.36 -12.75 4.66
C LEU A 44 -5.43 -12.55 5.74
N GLU A 45 -5.11 -12.88 7.00
CA GLU A 45 -6.02 -12.73 8.13
C GLU A 45 -6.40 -11.26 8.33
N ALA A 46 -5.42 -10.35 8.24
CA ALA A 46 -5.69 -8.92 8.33
C ALA A 46 -6.65 -8.43 7.24
N ALA A 47 -6.48 -8.93 6.01
CA ALA A 47 -7.40 -8.64 4.91
C ALA A 47 -8.80 -9.18 5.19
N LEU A 48 -8.93 -10.44 5.61
CA LEU A 48 -10.23 -11.07 5.90
C LEU A 48 -10.97 -10.37 7.06
N GLU A 49 -10.27 -9.98 8.11
CA GLU A 49 -10.85 -9.22 9.23
C GLU A 49 -11.37 -7.85 8.77
N ALA A 50 -10.62 -7.13 7.94
CA ALA A 50 -11.10 -5.88 7.36
C ALA A 50 -12.33 -6.08 6.45
N GLY A 51 -12.34 -7.17 5.66
CA GLY A 51 -13.51 -7.55 4.86
C GLY A 51 -14.74 -7.85 5.71
N ARG A 52 -14.57 -8.53 6.86
CA ARG A 52 -15.67 -8.78 7.81
C ARG A 52 -16.21 -7.46 8.38
N ALA A 53 -15.34 -6.55 8.79
CA ALA A 53 -15.75 -5.24 9.31
C ALA A 53 -16.52 -4.39 8.27
N LEU A 54 -16.18 -4.52 6.98
CA LEU A 54 -16.92 -3.91 5.88
C LEU A 54 -18.26 -4.63 5.63
N GLN A 55 -18.27 -5.96 5.70
CA GLN A 55 -19.47 -6.77 5.55
C GLN A 55 -20.52 -6.45 6.63
N GLU A 56 -20.10 -6.26 7.88
CA GLU A 56 -20.98 -5.86 8.99
C GLU A 56 -21.68 -4.51 8.72
N GLN A 57 -21.10 -3.68 7.85
CA GLN A 57 -21.66 -2.41 7.39
C GLN A 57 -22.45 -2.54 6.07
N GLY A 58 -22.62 -3.75 5.55
CA GLY A 58 -23.29 -4.02 4.27
C GLY A 58 -22.45 -3.67 3.03
N ILE A 59 -21.13 -3.53 3.17
CA ILE A 59 -20.22 -3.16 2.08
C ILE A 59 -19.54 -4.41 1.51
N GLY A 60 -19.73 -4.66 0.22
CA GLY A 60 -19.02 -5.72 -0.50
C GLY A 60 -17.52 -5.44 -0.60
N THR A 61 -16.69 -6.49 -0.46
CA THR A 61 -15.22 -6.37 -0.45
C THR A 61 -14.59 -7.14 -1.61
N VAL A 62 -13.58 -6.55 -2.25
CA VAL A 62 -12.70 -7.21 -3.24
C VAL A 62 -11.29 -7.24 -2.66
N PHE A 63 -10.69 -8.42 -2.62
CA PHE A 63 -9.32 -8.60 -2.14
C PHE A 63 -8.33 -8.46 -3.29
N THR A 64 -7.25 -7.70 -3.05
CA THR A 64 -6.13 -7.58 -3.98
C THR A 64 -4.86 -7.99 -3.25
N TYR A 65 -4.15 -8.97 -3.79
CA TYR A 65 -2.83 -9.36 -3.30
C TYR A 65 -1.79 -8.37 -3.86
N LEU A 66 -1.10 -7.65 -2.96
CA LEU A 66 -0.09 -6.66 -3.34
C LEU A 66 1.28 -7.33 -3.39
N GLY A 67 1.99 -7.15 -4.50
CA GLY A 67 3.35 -7.63 -4.70
C GLY A 67 4.23 -6.58 -5.37
N GLU A 68 5.52 -6.89 -5.49
CA GLU A 68 6.44 -6.07 -6.27
C GLU A 68 6.22 -6.27 -7.78
N ASN A 69 6.77 -5.36 -8.59
CA ASN A 69 6.64 -5.47 -10.04
C ASN A 69 7.38 -6.70 -10.54
N ILE A 70 6.64 -7.65 -11.10
CA ILE A 70 7.17 -8.87 -11.70
C ILE A 70 8.09 -8.51 -12.87
N THR A 71 9.32 -9.03 -12.84
CA THR A 71 10.32 -8.83 -13.91
C THR A 71 10.70 -10.14 -14.62
N ASP A 72 10.30 -11.28 -14.06
CA ASP A 72 10.58 -12.62 -14.58
C ASP A 72 9.30 -13.49 -14.60
N ALA A 73 9.15 -14.34 -15.61
CA ALA A 73 7.97 -15.20 -15.74
C ALA A 73 7.77 -16.16 -14.55
N ARG A 74 8.85 -16.60 -13.90
CA ARG A 74 8.81 -17.52 -12.75
C ARG A 74 8.23 -16.85 -11.51
N GLU A 75 8.41 -15.53 -11.36
CA GLU A 75 7.79 -14.76 -10.27
C GLU A 75 6.26 -14.72 -10.43
N ALA A 76 5.76 -14.74 -11.67
CA ALA A 76 4.33 -14.76 -11.94
C ALA A 76 3.65 -16.09 -11.59
N GLU A 77 4.40 -17.20 -11.61
CA GLU A 77 3.88 -18.52 -11.20
C GLU A 77 3.83 -18.67 -9.67
N ALA A 78 4.53 -17.80 -8.93
CA ALA A 78 4.64 -17.85 -7.48
C ALA A 78 3.60 -16.97 -6.74
N VAL A 79 2.76 -16.22 -7.47
CA VAL A 79 1.75 -15.28 -6.93
C VAL A 79 0.32 -15.77 -7.10
#